data_AF-A0A931XNY9-F1
#
_entry.id   AF-A0A931XNY9-F1
#
_cell.length_a   1.000
_cell.length_b   1.000
_cell.length_c   1.000
_cell.angle_alpha   90.00
_cell.angle_beta   90.00
_cell.angle_gamma   90.00
#
_symmetry.space_group_name_H-M   'P 1'
#
loop_
_entity.id
_entity.type
_entity.pdbx_description
1 polymer ?
#
loop_
_entity_poly.entity_id
_entity_poly.type
_entity_poly.pdbx_seq_one_letter_code
_entity_poly.pdbx_strand_id
1 'polypeptide(L)' 'EGSLALSEIHFSAHGGLVLYPMVYPIPAQVGWGDWQGKLERLERVLPMWKGKEARLAPLDVSFRDQVVARMRKAK' A
#
# COMPACT_ATOMS: atom_id res chain seq x y z
N GLU A 1 -3.80 13.65 11.35
CA GLU A 1 -3.16 14.22 10.16
C GLU A 1 -2.33 13.13 9.49
N GLY A 2 -2.60 12.87 8.22
CA GLY A 2 -2.29 11.59 7.56
C GLY A 2 -0.79 11.33 7.44
N SER A 3 -0.34 10.20 7.98
CA SER A 3 1.06 9.75 7.93
C SER A 3 1.49 9.23 6.56
N LEU A 4 0.72 9.52 5.51
CA LEU A 4 0.89 8.98 4.16
C LEU A 4 1.43 10.04 3.19
N ALA A 5 2.60 10.61 3.50
CA ALA A 5 3.34 11.39 2.50
C ALA A 5 3.72 10.47 1.33
N LEU A 6 3.46 10.89 0.09
CA LEU A 6 3.65 10.08 -1.11
C LEU A 6 4.77 10.66 -1.97
N SER A 7 5.67 9.81 -2.46
CA SER A 7 6.67 10.20 -3.47
C SER A 7 6.07 10.17 -4.87
N GLU A 8 5.25 9.15 -5.15
CA GLU A 8 4.70 8.90 -6.47
C GLU A 8 3.29 8.33 -6.38
N ILE A 9 2.51 8.64 -7.42
CA ILE A 9 1.18 8.10 -7.66
C ILE A 9 1.18 7.59 -9.09
N HIS A 10 0.97 6.28 -9.26
CA HIS A 10 0.86 5.67 -10.58
C HIS A 10 -0.58 5.26 -10.82
N PHE A 11 -1.03 5.44 -12.06
CA PHE A 11 -2.40 5.15 -12.46
C PHE A 11 -2.40 4.38 -13.77
N SER A 12 -3.18 3.30 -13.83
CA SER A 12 -3.29 2.48 -15.03
C SER A 12 -4.73 2.02 -15.25
N ALA A 13 -5.15 1.88 -16.51
CA ALA A 13 -6.48 1.39 -16.85
C ALA A 13 -6.74 -0.02 -16.29
N HIS A 14 -5.74 -0.89 -16.34
CA HIS A 14 -5.87 -2.30 -15.97
C HIS A 14 -5.66 -2.56 -14.47
N GLY A 15 -4.76 -1.82 -13.82
CA GLY A 15 -4.40 -2.04 -12.41
C GLY A 15 -4.97 -1.02 -11.43
N GLY A 16 -5.51 0.10 -11.92
CA GLY A 16 -5.97 1.21 -11.10
C GLY A 16 -4.82 1.97 -10.44
N LEU A 17 -5.08 2.45 -9.23
CA LEU A 17 -4.18 3.31 -8.46
C LEU A 17 -3.10 2.50 -7.73
N VAL A 18 -1.86 2.96 -7.82
CA VAL A 18 -0.72 2.49 -7.01
C VAL A 18 -0.05 3.69 -6.34
N LEU A 19 0.19 3.57 -5.04
CA LEU A 19 0.78 4.62 -4.23
C LEU A 19 2.17 4.22 -3.75
N TYR A 20 3.08 5.18 -3.68
CA TYR A 20 4.43 5.00 -3.16
C TYR A 20 4.62 5.91 -1.94
N PRO A 21 4.46 5.37 -0.71
CA PRO A 21 4.64 6.17 0.50
C PRO A 21 6.11 6.47 0.79
N MET A 22 6.40 7.69 1.23
CA MET A 22 7.76 8.13 1.59
C MET A 22 8.24 7.52 2.91
N VAL A 23 7.38 7.50 3.93
CA VAL A 23 7.75 7.07 5.29
C VAL A 23 7.88 5.54 5.37
N TYR A 24 7.02 4.83 4.65
CA TYR A 24 6.99 3.38 4.57
C TYR A 24 7.17 2.98 3.11
N PRO A 25 8.40 2.74 2.63
CA PRO A 25 8.71 2.55 1.20
C PRO A 25 8.27 1.17 0.69
N ILE A 26 6.98 0.87 0.85
CA ILE A 26 6.30 -0.32 0.38
C ILE A 26 5.22 0.16 -0.59
N PRO A 27 5.30 -0.15 -1.90
CA PRO A 27 4.26 0.21 -2.83
C PRO A 27 2.92 -0.39 -2.41
N ALA A 28 1.84 0.38 -2.55
CA ALA A 28 0.48 -0.04 -2.20
C ALA A 28 -0.41 -0.05 -3.45
N GLN A 29 -0.86 -1.24 -3.86
CA GLN A 29 -1.85 -1.44 -4.90
C GLN A 29 -3.24 -1.14 -4.33
N VAL A 30 -3.85 -0.02 -4.71
CA VAL A 30 -5.18 0.41 -4.21
C VAL A 30 -6.28 -0.04 -5.18
N GLY A 31 -5.99 -0.07 -6.48
CA GLY A 31 -6.97 -0.42 -7.51
C GLY A 31 -8.06 0.64 -7.67
N TRP A 32 -9.28 0.19 -7.97
CA TRP A 32 -10.42 1.06 -8.32
C TRP A 32 -11.48 1.12 -7.22
N GLY A 33 -12.28 2.20 -7.24
CA GLY A 33 -13.39 2.40 -6.31
C GLY A 33 -12.93 2.65 -4.86
N ASP A 34 -13.88 3.08 -4.03
CA ASP A 34 -13.73 3.42 -2.59
C ASP A 34 -12.29 3.70 -2.13
N TRP A 35 -11.67 4.73 -2.72
CA TRP A 35 -10.28 5.03 -2.40
C TRP A 35 -10.14 5.54 -0.96
N GLN A 36 -11.14 6.23 -0.43
CA GLN A 36 -11.12 6.71 0.95
C GLN A 36 -11.06 5.54 1.93
N GLY A 37 -11.97 4.56 1.85
CA GLY A 37 -11.96 3.42 2.75
C GLY A 37 -10.67 2.59 2.65
N LYS A 38 -10.11 2.48 1.44
CA LYS A 38 -8.82 1.81 1.21
C LYS A 38 -7.64 2.57 1.79
N LEU A 39 -7.61 3.90 1.66
CA LEU A 39 -6.57 4.75 2.23
C LEU A 39 -6.59 4.70 3.76
N GLU A 40 -7.78 4.78 4.38
CA GLU A 40 -7.92 4.65 5.83
C GLU A 40 -7.42 3.29 6.32
N ARG A 41 -7.63 2.21 5.56
CA ARG A 41 -7.09 0.89 5.89
C ARG A 41 -5.58 0.84 5.73
N LEU A 42 -5.04 1.42 4.65
CA LEU A 42 -3.61 1.48 4.40
C LEU A 42 -2.90 2.21 5.55
N GLU A 43 -3.39 3.37 5.97
CA GLU A 43 -2.81 4.15 7.07
C GLU A 43 -2.76 3.35 8.39
N ARG A 44 -3.76 2.51 8.66
CA ARG A 44 -3.77 1.64 9.87
C ARG A 44 -2.74 0.51 9.80
N VAL A 45 -2.46 -0.01 8.60
CA VAL A 45 -1.59 -1.20 8.42
C VAL A 45 -0.11 -0.83 8.26
N LEU A 46 0.21 0.31 7.66
CA LEU A 46 1.60 0.72 7.41
C LEU A 46 2.49 0.71 8.67
N PRO A 47 2.06 1.25 9.84
CA PRO A 47 2.88 1.23 11.05
C PRO A 47 3.24 -0.18 11.54
N MET A 48 2.43 -1.20 11.23
CA MET A 48 2.70 -2.60 11.63
C MET A 48 3.94 -3.18 10.94
N TRP A 49 4.35 -2.58 9.82
CA TRP A 49 5.48 -3.03 9.01
C TRP A 49 6.76 -2.24 9.27
N LYS A 50 6.74 -1.31 10.23
CA LYS A 50 7.90 -0.49 10.58
C LYS A 50 9.13 -1.37 10.87
N GLY A 51 10.22 -1.11 10.13
CA GLY A 51 11.48 -1.85 10.24
C GLY A 51 11.50 -3.23 9.57
N LYS A 52 10.44 -3.60 8.84
CA LYS A 52 10.32 -4.89 8.11
C LYS A 52 9.99 -4.69 6.63
N GLU A 53 10.01 -3.47 6.14
CA GLU A 53 9.58 -3.05 4.81
C GLU A 53 10.32 -3.80 3.70
N ALA A 54 11.63 -3.99 3.86
CA ALA A 54 12.49 -4.70 2.91
C ALA A 54 12.07 -6.16 2.68
N ARG A 55 11.30 -6.75 3.60
CA ARG A 55 10.82 -8.14 3.51
C ARG A 55 9.52 -8.25 2.71
N LEU A 56 8.89 -7.13 2.36
CA LEU A 56 7.58 -7.11 1.72
C LEU A 56 7.66 -6.81 0.23
N ALA A 57 6.90 -7.57 -0.55
CA ALA A 57 6.43 -7.16 -1.87
C ALA A 57 5.33 -6.09 -1.71
N PRO A 58 4.83 -5.47 -2.80
CA PRO A 58 3.77 -4.48 -2.71
C PRO A 58 2.55 -4.99 -1.91
N LEU A 59 2.01 -4.12 -1.05
CA LEU A 59 0.77 -4.37 -0.32
C LEU A 59 -0.41 -4.27 -1.30
N ASP A 60 -1.35 -5.19 -1.20
CA ASP A 60 -2.60 -5.12 -1.96
C ASP A 60 -3.75 -4.71 -1.06
N VAL A 61 -4.28 -3.51 -1.31
CA VAL A 61 -5.38 -2.85 -0.60
C VAL A 61 -6.64 -2.81 -1.47
N SER A 62 -6.64 -3.51 -2.61
CA SER A 62 -7.77 -3.48 -3.55
C SER A 62 -9.01 -4.19 -3.02
N PHE A 63 -8.84 -5.09 -2.04
CA PHE A 63 -9.91 -5.85 -1.41
C PHE A 63 -10.76 -5.00 -0.48
N ARG A 64 -12.06 -5.30 -0.44
CA ARG A 64 -13.04 -4.49 0.31
C ARG A 64 -12.70 -4.36 1.79
N ASP A 65 -12.25 -5.43 2.44
CA ASP A 65 -12.10 -5.48 3.92
C ASP A 65 -10.75 -6.04 4.39
N GLN A 66 -9.79 -6.20 3.46
CA GLN A 66 -8.52 -6.88 3.74
C GLN A 66 -7.33 -6.12 3.14
N VAL A 67 -6.14 -6.36 3.69
CA VAL A 67 -4.85 -5.98 3.09
C VAL A 67 -4.03 -7.25 2.92
N VAL A 68 -3.60 -7.53 1.70
CA VAL A 68 -2.74 -8.69 1.42
C VAL A 68 -1.28 -8.23 1.42
N ALA A 69 -0.51 -8.77 2.36
CA ALA A 69 0.93 -8.58 2.42
C ALA A 69 1.62 -9.85 1.90
N ARG A 70 2.48 -9.69 0.89
CA ARG A 70 3.28 -10.79 0.34
C ARG A 70 4.72 -10.64 0.80
N MET A 71 5.31 -11.73 1.29
CA MET A 71 6.73 -11.77 1.64
C MET A 71 7.58 -11.92 0.38
N ARG A 72 8.67 -11.14 0.28
CA ARG A 72 9.72 -11.43 -0.71
C ARG A 72 10.37 -12.76 -0.34
N LYS A 73 10.66 -13.59 -1.34
CA LYS A 73 11.48 -14.78 -1.12
C LYS A 73 12.85 -14.34 -0.62
N ALA A 74 13.34 -14.95 0.45
CA ALA A 74 14.74 -14.83 0.82
C ALA A 74 15.58 -15.37 -0.35
N LYS A 75 16.59 -14.60 -0.76
CA LYS A 75 17.63 -15.14 -1.64
C LYS A 75 18.48 -16.13 -0.87
#